data_AF-A0A5C4Y7D4-F1
#
_entry.id   AF-A0A5C4Y7D4-F1
#
_cell.length_a   1.000
_cell.length_b   1.000
_cell.length_c   1.000
_cell.angle_alpha   90.00
_cell.angle_beta   90.00
_cell.angle_gamma   90.00
#
_symmetry.space_group_name_H-M   'P 1'
#
loop_
_entity.id
_entity.type
_entity.pdbx_description
1 polymer ?
#
loop_
_entity_poly.entity_id
_entity_poly.type
_entity_poly.pdbx_seq_one_letter_code
_entity_poly.pdbx_strand_id
1 'polypeptide(L)'
;MAYPDLNLVPLEAAEAFADGDERLALTRLARARDLHPPDSRAWAVLERLHGLVLIHVLREVEGTFALERADTLLDRLDREAPRPTLGWLEERLELKRRPVR
;
A
#
# COMPACT_ATOMS: atom_id res chain seq x y z
N MET A 1 7.31 3.71 14.66
CA MET A 1 8.20 2.59 14.30
C MET A 1 8.75 2.87 12.91
N ALA A 2 9.98 2.46 12.58
CA ALA A 2 10.48 2.58 11.21
C ALA A 2 9.89 1.41 10.41
N TYR A 3 8.97 1.70 9.49
CA TYR A 3 8.40 0.69 8.61
C TYR A 3 9.37 0.54 7.43
N PRO A 4 10.14 -0.56 7.34
CA PRO A 4 11.16 -0.73 6.30
C PRO A 4 10.59 -0.61 4.88
N ASP A 5 9.29 -0.87 4.76
CA ASP A 5 8.55 -0.97 3.51
C ASP A 5 7.86 0.33 3.06
N LEU A 6 7.92 1.42 3.84
CA LEU A 6 7.29 2.70 3.43
C LEU A 6 7.82 3.21 2.09
N ASN A 7 9.10 2.97 1.78
CA ASN A 7 9.70 3.37 0.51
C ASN A 7 9.12 2.62 -0.69
N LEU A 8 8.43 1.50 -0.49
CA LEU A 8 7.72 0.79 -1.56
C LEU A 8 6.47 1.55 -2.00
N VAL A 9 5.86 2.33 -1.11
CA VAL A 9 4.67 3.12 -1.43
C VAL A 9 5.06 4.26 -2.37
N PRO A 10 4.50 4.33 -3.59
CA PRO A 10 4.77 5.44 -4.51
C PRO A 10 4.34 6.76 -3.87
N LEU A 11 5.19 7.77 -3.98
CA LEU A 11 4.87 9.08 -3.41
C LEU A 11 3.61 9.66 -4.07
N GLU A 12 3.47 9.48 -5.38
CA GLU A 12 2.36 9.97 -6.17
C GLU A 12 1.04 9.28 -5.81
N ALA A 13 1.09 8.04 -5.30
CA ALA A 13 -0.10 7.34 -4.79
C ALA A 13 -0.56 7.96 -3.47
N ALA A 14 0.40 8.25 -2.59
CA ALA A 14 0.16 8.90 -1.30
C ALA A 14 -0.38 10.33 -1.48
N GLU A 15 0.19 11.10 -2.42
CA GLU A 15 -0.27 12.45 -2.76
C GLU A 15 -1.70 12.41 -3.29
N ALA A 16 -1.99 11.54 -4.28
CA ALA A 16 -3.33 11.39 -4.83
C ALA A 16 -4.38 11.00 -3.77
N PHE A 17 -4.04 10.09 -2.85
CA PHE A 17 -4.95 9.71 -1.77
C PHE A 17 -5.22 10.87 -0.81
N ALA A 18 -4.19 11.63 -0.42
CA ALA A 18 -4.34 12.79 0.46
C ALA A 18 -5.16 13.93 -0.19
N ASP A 19 -5.10 14.05 -1.51
CA ASP A 19 -5.88 15.02 -2.28
C ASP A 19 -7.34 14.55 -2.54
N GLY A 20 -7.72 13.34 -2.11
CA GLY A 20 -9.05 12.76 -2.35
C GLY A 20 -9.28 12.28 -3.78
N ASP A 21 -8.21 11.96 -4.52
CA ASP A 21 -8.28 11.29 -5.83
C ASP A 21 -7.92 9.80 -5.67
N GLU A 22 -8.83 9.03 -5.06
CA GLU A 22 -8.61 7.61 -4.80
C GLU A 22 -8.52 6.80 -6.10
N ARG A 23 -9.14 7.27 -7.19
CA ARG A 23 -9.04 6.63 -8.51
C ARG A 23 -7.61 6.70 -9.03
N LEU A 24 -6.97 7.87 -8.90
CA LEU A 24 -5.57 8.03 -9.24
C LEU A 24 -4.68 7.24 -8.26
N ALA A 25 -4.96 7.27 -6.96
CA ALA A 25 -4.21 6.49 -5.97
C ALA A 25 -4.23 4.99 -6.30
N LEU A 26 -5.39 4.42 -6.60
CA LEU A 26 -5.55 3.03 -7.06
C LEU A 26 -4.73 2.75 -8.32
N THR A 27 -4.79 3.65 -9.31
CA THR A 27 -4.02 3.51 -10.55
C THR A 27 -2.51 3.49 -10.29
N ARG A 28 -2.02 4.35 -9.40
CA ARG A 28 -0.59 4.43 -9.04
C ARG A 28 -0.14 3.18 -8.28
N LEU A 29 -0.94 2.73 -7.31
CA LEU A 29 -0.66 1.50 -6.56
C LEU A 29 -0.64 0.26 -7.45
N ALA A 30 -1.63 0.11 -8.34
CA ALA A 30 -1.69 -1.03 -9.26
C ALA A 30 -0.49 -1.07 -10.19
N ARG A 31 -0.12 0.07 -10.78
CA ARG A 31 1.06 0.16 -11.66
C ARG A 31 2.35 -0.18 -10.92
N ALA A 32 2.54 0.31 -9.70
CA ALA A 32 3.72 -0.02 -8.91
C ALA A 32 3.75 -1.50 -8.52
N ARG A 33 2.60 -2.06 -8.12
CA ARG A 33 2.44 -3.47 -7.79
C ARG A 33 2.86 -4.36 -8.96
N ASP A 34 2.43 -4.02 -10.18
CA ASP A 34 2.68 -4.81 -11.38
C ASP A 34 4.16 -4.79 -11.84
N LEU A 35 5.01 -3.95 -11.23
CA LEU A 35 6.47 -3.98 -11.41
C LEU A 35 7.17 -5.04 -10.55
N HIS A 36 6.45 -5.70 -9.64
CA HIS A 36 7.00 -6.67 -8.71
C HIS A 36 6.47 -8.08 -8.98
N PRO A 37 7.28 -9.14 -8.74
CA PRO A 37 6.81 -10.51 -8.82
C PRO A 37 5.62 -10.75 -7.86
N PRO A 38 4.56 -11.47 -8.29
CA PRO A 38 3.35 -11.70 -7.49
C PRO A 38 3.56 -12.43 -6.15
N ASP A 39 4.71 -13.07 -5.94
CA ASP A 39 5.09 -13.79 -4.73
C ASP A 39 6.05 -12.99 -3.82
N SER A 40 6.37 -11.75 -4.21
CA SER A 40 7.27 -10.89 -3.45
C SER A 40 6.57 -10.11 -2.34
N ARG A 41 7.34 -9.74 -1.30
CA ARG A 41 6.86 -8.85 -0.23
C ARG A 41 6.38 -7.50 -0.78
N ALA A 42 7.09 -6.95 -1.76
CA ALA A 42 6.74 -5.66 -2.35
C ALA A 42 5.39 -5.68 -3.07
N TRP A 43 5.12 -6.74 -3.82
CA TRP A 43 3.80 -6.95 -4.42
C TRP A 43 2.71 -7.04 -3.36
N ALA A 44 2.94 -7.83 -2.29
CA ALA A 44 1.94 -8.02 -1.22
C ALA A 44 1.63 -6.71 -0.48
N VAL A 45 2.65 -5.89 -0.20
CA VAL A 45 2.47 -4.58 0.43
C VAL A 45 1.57 -3.66 -0.41
N LEU A 46 1.85 -3.59 -1.71
CA LEU A 46 1.11 -2.73 -2.64
C LEU A 46 -0.30 -3.25 -2.92
N GLU A 47 -0.46 -4.57 -3.05
CA GLU A 47 -1.76 -5.23 -3.18
C GLU A 47 -2.64 -4.95 -1.97
N ARG A 48 -2.08 -5.01 -0.76
CA ARG A 48 -2.82 -4.72 0.47
C ARG A 48 -3.32 -3.28 0.49
N LEU A 49 -2.44 -2.31 0.20
CA LEU A 49 -2.81 -0.89 0.15
C LEU A 49 -3.87 -0.64 -0.93
N HIS A 50 -3.74 -1.27 -2.09
CA HIS A 50 -4.76 -1.19 -3.15
C HIS A 50 -6.11 -1.72 -2.66
N GLY A 51 -6.13 -2.87 -1.96
CA GLY A 51 -7.32 -3.43 -1.34
C GLY A 51 -7.97 -2.50 -0.31
N LEU A 52 -7.16 -1.87 0.55
CA LEU A 52 -7.66 -0.91 1.54
C LEU A 52 -8.28 0.34 0.90
N VAL A 53 -7.66 0.87 -0.16
CA VAL A 53 -8.22 2.02 -0.89
C VAL A 53 -9.53 1.63 -1.59
N LEU A 54 -9.65 0.41 -2.12
CA LEU A 54 -10.92 -0.10 -2.66
C LEU A 54 -12.03 -0.14 -1.60
N ILE A 55 -11.74 -0.65 -0.40
CA ILE A 55 -12.70 -0.66 0.71
C ILE A 55 -13.08 0.77 1.11
N HIS A 56 -12.10 1.69 1.17
CA HIS A 56 -12.33 3.09 1.49
C HIS A 56 -13.35 3.75 0.54
N VAL A 57 -13.35 3.37 -0.76
CA VAL A 57 -14.31 3.85 -1.76
C VAL A 57 -15.52 2.92 -1.96
N LEU A 58 -15.87 2.14 -0.94
CA LEU A 58 -17.05 1.26 -0.91
C LEU A 58 -17.05 0.12 -1.95
N ARG A 59 -15.86 -0.35 -2.36
CA ARG A 59 -15.68 -1.54 -3.20
C ARG A 59 -15.22 -2.74 -2.37
N GLU A 60 -16.09 -3.16 -1.47
CA GLU A 60 -15.77 -4.13 -0.42
C GLU A 60 -15.34 -5.50 -0.95
N VAL A 61 -16.01 -6.01 -1.99
CA VAL A 61 -15.74 -7.36 -2.51
C VAL A 61 -14.35 -7.43 -3.13
N GLU A 62 -14.03 -6.52 -4.04
CA GLU A 62 -12.73 -6.48 -4.69
C GLU A 62 -11.61 -6.15 -3.70
N GLY A 63 -11.90 -5.26 -2.74
CA GLY A 63 -10.98 -4.92 -1.66
C GLY A 63 -10.67 -6.11 -0.76
N THR A 64 -11.68 -6.89 -0.37
CA THR A 64 -11.52 -8.11 0.44
C THR A 64 -10.66 -9.14 -0.28
N PHE A 65 -10.93 -9.41 -1.56
CA PHE A 65 -10.10 -10.34 -2.32
C PHE A 65 -8.63 -9.90 -2.42
N ALA A 66 -8.37 -8.61 -2.57
CA ALA A 66 -7.00 -8.08 -2.57
C ALA A 66 -6.33 -8.26 -1.20
N LEU A 67 -7.05 -7.96 -0.11
CA LEU A 67 -6.55 -8.17 1.25
C LEU A 67 -6.24 -9.63 1.53
N GLU A 68 -7.13 -10.56 1.18
CA GLU A 68 -6.91 -12.00 1.40
C GLU A 68 -5.66 -12.51 0.69
N ARG A 69 -5.44 -12.12 -0.58
CA ARG A 69 -4.23 -12.48 -1.32
C ARG A 69 -2.97 -11.91 -0.67
N ALA A 70 -3.01 -10.62 -0.34
CA ALA A 70 -1.87 -9.93 0.24
C ALA A 70 -1.52 -10.46 1.64
N ASP A 71 -2.52 -10.61 2.52
CA ASP A 71 -2.33 -11.04 3.90
C ASP A 71 -1.86 -12.49 3.97
N THR A 72 -2.41 -13.39 3.13
CA THR A 72 -1.92 -14.78 3.00
C THR A 72 -0.43 -14.80 2.62
N LEU A 73 -0.01 -13.93 1.71
CA LEU A 73 1.38 -13.86 1.27
C LEU A 73 2.28 -13.24 2.34
N LEU A 74 1.86 -12.15 2.99
CA LEU A 74 2.61 -11.52 4.08
C LEU A 74 2.80 -12.49 5.24
N ASP A 75 1.76 -13.23 5.65
CA ASP A 75 1.84 -14.22 6.72
C ASP A 75 2.82 -15.36 6.41
N ARG A 76 2.97 -15.72 5.13
CA ARG A 76 3.92 -16.73 4.67
C ARG A 76 5.37 -16.20 4.68
N LEU A 77 5.56 -14.93 4.33
CA LEU A 77 6.89 -14.32 4.20
C LEU A 77 7.45 -13.87 5.55
N ASP A 78 6.65 -13.18 6.35
CA ASP A 78 7.01 -12.68 7.67
C ASP A 78 5.75 -12.26 8.44
N ARG A 79 5.26 -13.15 9.29
CA ARG A 79 4.04 -12.96 10.11
C ARG A 79 4.18 -11.88 11.17
N GLU A 80 5.40 -11.58 11.62
CA GLU A 80 5.64 -10.62 12.71
C GLU A 80 5.77 -9.18 12.19
N ALA A 81 6.03 -9.02 10.89
CA ALA A 81 6.15 -7.69 10.30
C ALA A 81 4.84 -6.89 10.38
N PRO A 82 4.92 -5.57 10.63
CA PRO A 82 3.75 -4.70 10.59
C PRO A 82 3.05 -4.76 9.23
N ARG A 83 1.72 -4.88 9.26
CA ARG A 83 0.90 -4.88 8.03
C ARG A 83 0.69 -3.44 7.53
N PRO A 84 0.76 -3.20 6.21
CA PRO A 84 0.43 -1.91 5.63
C PRO A 84 -1.00 -1.49 5.97
N THR A 85 -1.20 -0.32 6.57
CA THR A 85 -2.54 0.26 6.80
C THR A 85 -2.73 1.47 5.88
N LEU A 86 -3.95 2.04 5.81
CA LEU A 86 -4.15 3.30 5.06
C LEU A 86 -3.22 4.41 5.56
N GLY A 87 -2.89 4.41 6.86
CA GLY A 87 -1.94 5.36 7.45
C GLY A 87 -0.55 5.32 6.83
N TRP A 88 -0.14 4.23 6.16
CA TRP A 88 1.14 4.20 5.44
C TRP A 88 1.18 5.17 4.25
N LEU A 89 0.04 5.50 3.65
CA LEU A 89 -0.04 6.54 2.62
C LEU A 89 0.26 7.92 3.23
N GLU A 90 -0.25 8.20 4.44
CA GLU A 90 0.03 9.44 5.15
C GLU A 90 1.49 9.51 5.62
N GLU A 91 1.98 8.44 6.26
CA GLU A 91 3.37 8.31 6.73
C GLU A 91 4.38 8.45 5.57
N ARG A 92 4.01 8.00 4.36
CA ARG A 92 4.83 8.16 3.15
C ARG A 92 5.03 9.63 2.76
N LEU A 93 4.02 10.48 2.97
CA LEU A 93 4.12 11.93 2.76
C LEU A 93 4.97 12.58 3.85
N GLU A 94 4.81 12.15 5.10
CA GLU A 94 5.63 12.64 6.20
C GLU A 94 7.11 12.31 6.02
N LEU A 95 7.42 11.13 5.49
CA LEU A 95 8.79 10.72 5.17
C LEU A 95 9.44 11.68 4.16
N LYS A 96 8.71 12.16 3.14
CA LYS A 96 9.20 13.18 2.20
C LYS A 96 9.48 14.52 2.89
N ARG A 97 8.68 14.88 3.90
CA ARG A 97 8.74 16.18 4.60
C ARG A 97 9.81 16.23 5.69
N ARG A 98 10.38 15.10 6.11
CA ARG A 98 11.45 15.10 7.12
C ARG A 98 12.71 15.75 6.54
N PRO A 99 13.23 16.82 7.16
CA PRO A 99 14.50 17.40 6.74
C PRO A 99 15.61 16.36 6.95
N VAL A 100 16.43 16.15 5.92
CA VAL A 100 17.68 15.41 6.04
C VAL A 100 18.53 16.20 7.04
N ARG A 101 18.72 15.64 8.24
CA ARG A 101 19.65 16.18 9.24
C ARG A 101 21.07 15.82 8.85
#